data_AF-A0A7J7Z566-F1
#
_entry.id   AF-A0A7J7Z566-F1
#
_cell.length_a   1.000
_cell.length_b   1.000
_cell.length_c   1.000
_cell.angle_alpha   90.00
_cell.angle_beta   90.00
_cell.angle_gamma   90.00
#
_symmetry.space_group_name_H-M   'P 1'
#
loop_
_entity.id
_entity.type
_entity.pdbx_description
1 polymer ?
#
loop_
_entity_poly.entity_id
_entity_poly.type
_entity_poly.pdbx_seq_one_letter_code
_entity_poly.pdbx_strand_id
1 'polypeptide(L)'
;MASINVRCWAPLRSALVILPFLFLLPALSNQHPPPPAYVWRFKVRETYYQGSTQVTRQVGSQDCPLVECQAEILMAVDLWSVSNGGRPYACFAYDQQNPDRCNQDVNTYGGCRWSDCVTHDAYNEVRFGPFFWKDGTFNIRVRDPWDQRWVTGVMGKLYGSGWSLTPSGTIYIFREYVLVQEAQVQVSNSTTSTSPE
;
A
#
# COMPACT_ATOMS: atom_id res chain seq x y z
N MET A 1 -22.95 73.68 46.82
CA MET A 1 -22.46 72.61 45.91
C MET A 1 -21.19 72.04 46.51
N ALA A 2 -21.22 70.80 46.99
CA ALA A 2 -20.03 70.06 47.39
C ALA A 2 -20.28 68.57 47.14
N SER A 3 -19.47 68.00 46.24
CA SER A 3 -19.47 66.59 45.83
C SER A 3 -18.57 65.80 46.78
N ILE A 4 -19.04 64.68 47.32
CA ILE A 4 -18.21 63.74 48.09
C ILE A 4 -18.12 62.45 47.29
N ASN A 5 -16.92 62.21 46.75
CA ASN A 5 -16.52 61.00 46.06
C ASN A 5 -16.39 59.84 47.05
N VAL A 6 -17.08 58.72 46.78
CA VAL A 6 -16.85 57.44 47.46
C VAL A 6 -15.67 56.75 46.76
N ARG A 7 -14.52 56.67 47.43
CA ARG A 7 -13.39 55.84 46.98
C ARG A 7 -13.57 54.43 47.53
N CYS A 8 -14.00 53.49 46.70
CA CYS A 8 -13.86 52.06 46.98
C CYS A 8 -12.38 51.67 46.90
N TRP A 9 -11.78 51.35 48.04
CA TRP A 9 -10.48 50.67 48.10
C TRP A 9 -10.73 49.17 48.09
N ALA A 10 -10.47 48.51 46.96
CA ALA A 10 -10.34 47.06 46.92
C ALA A 10 -8.88 46.68 47.29
N PRO A 11 -8.66 45.70 48.17
CA PRO A 11 -7.30 45.32 48.54
C PRO A 11 -6.64 44.53 47.40
N LEU A 12 -5.59 45.11 46.80
CA LEU A 12 -4.62 44.43 45.95
C LEU A 12 -3.86 43.38 46.77
N ARG A 13 -4.45 42.22 47.07
CA ARG A 13 -3.70 41.09 47.65
C ARG A 13 -4.02 39.71 47.07
N SER A 14 -5.04 39.55 46.24
CA SER A 14 -5.43 38.24 45.68
C SER A 14 -4.96 37.96 44.25
N ALA A 15 -3.99 38.71 43.71
CA ALA A 15 -3.47 38.44 42.36
C ALA A 15 -2.23 37.53 42.33
N LEU A 16 -1.59 37.26 43.48
CA LEU A 16 -0.28 36.59 43.54
C LEU A 16 -0.32 35.06 43.73
N VAL A 17 -1.50 34.46 43.90
CA VAL A 17 -1.63 32.99 44.09
C VAL A 17 -2.15 32.26 42.83
N ILE A 18 -2.61 32.99 41.82
CA ILE A 18 -3.11 32.38 40.55
C ILE A 18 -1.99 32.20 39.52
N LEU A 19 -0.92 32.99 39.63
CA LEU A 19 0.20 32.98 38.67
C LEU A 19 0.97 31.64 38.56
N PRO A 20 1.20 30.84 39.63
CA PRO A 20 1.91 29.57 39.48
C PRO A 20 1.04 28.44 38.90
N PHE A 21 -0.30 28.57 38.90
CA PHE A 21 -1.19 27.60 38.26
C PHE A 21 -1.24 27.75 36.73
N LEU A 22 -0.98 28.95 36.21
CA LEU A 22 -0.93 29.22 34.77
C LEU A 22 0.29 28.59 34.08
N PHE A 23 1.37 28.31 34.82
CA PHE A 23 2.57 27.64 34.29
C PHE A 23 2.51 26.10 34.31
N LEU A 24 1.49 25.49 34.93
CA LEU A 24 1.29 24.04 34.94
C LEU A 24 0.35 23.53 33.83
N LEU A 25 -0.42 24.43 33.20
CA LEU A 25 -1.34 24.10 32.10
C LEU A 25 -0.66 23.57 30.81
N PRO A 26 0.55 23.99 30.38
CA PRO A 26 1.13 23.47 29.15
C PRO A 26 1.64 22.02 29.27
N ALA A 27 1.81 21.49 30.49
CA ALA A 27 2.28 20.12 30.70
C ALA A 27 1.20 19.05 30.43
N LEU A 28 -0.10 19.39 30.56
CA LEU A 28 -1.22 18.48 30.26
C LEU A 28 -1.65 18.52 28.79
N SER A 29 -1.29 19.55 28.02
CA SER A 29 -1.70 19.67 26.62
C SER A 29 -0.89 18.79 25.65
N ASN A 30 0.24 18.23 26.09
CA ASN A 30 1.08 17.31 25.31
C ASN A 30 0.67 15.82 25.46
N GLN A 31 -0.44 15.53 26.11
CA GLN A 31 -0.97 14.16 26.24
C GLN A 31 -2.00 13.78 25.18
N HIS A 32 -2.27 14.65 24.19
CA HIS A 32 -3.08 14.24 23.06
C HIS A 32 -2.21 13.37 22.14
N PRO A 33 -2.51 12.06 21.96
CA PRO A 33 -1.84 11.30 20.93
C PRO A 33 -2.04 12.02 19.59
N PRO A 34 -1.02 12.08 18.72
CA PRO A 34 -1.18 12.68 17.41
C PRO A 34 -2.38 12.01 16.71
N PRO A 35 -3.19 12.77 15.95
CA PRO A 35 -4.32 12.20 15.25
C PRO A 35 -3.85 11.03 14.37
N PRO A 36 -4.68 10.00 14.19
CA PRO A 36 -4.33 8.86 13.35
C PRO A 36 -3.89 9.35 11.98
N ALA A 37 -2.65 9.04 11.61
CA ALA A 37 -2.17 9.28 10.27
C ALA A 37 -2.80 8.25 9.33
N TYR A 38 -3.34 8.73 8.21
CA TYR A 38 -3.89 7.90 7.15
C TYR A 38 -3.03 8.05 5.89
N VAL A 39 -2.85 6.95 5.18
CA VAL A 39 -2.07 6.89 3.94
C VAL A 39 -2.81 6.11 2.88
N TRP A 40 -2.59 6.50 1.63
CA TRP A 40 -2.93 5.65 0.50
C TRP A 40 -1.92 4.51 0.45
N ARG A 41 -2.40 3.27 0.51
CA ARG A 41 -1.59 2.06 0.48
C ARG A 41 -1.96 1.24 -0.74
N PHE A 42 -0.96 0.88 -1.51
CA PHE A 42 -1.10 -0.11 -2.56
C PHE A 42 -0.83 -1.49 -1.99
N LYS A 43 -1.63 -2.47 -2.40
CA LYS A 43 -1.50 -3.86 -2.00
C LYS A 43 -1.54 -4.74 -3.24
N VAL A 44 -0.78 -5.84 -3.17
CA VAL A 44 -0.81 -6.90 -4.16
C VAL A 44 -1.23 -8.18 -3.46
N ARG A 45 -2.29 -8.81 -3.95
CA ARG A 45 -2.68 -10.17 -3.56
C ARG A 45 -2.37 -11.13 -4.69
N GLU A 46 -1.90 -12.31 -4.34
CA GLU A 46 -1.73 -13.43 -5.27
C GLU A 46 -2.75 -14.51 -4.91
N THR A 47 -3.35 -15.11 -5.94
CA THR A 47 -4.18 -16.32 -5.84
C THR A 47 -3.62 -17.38 -6.77
N TYR A 48 -3.35 -18.57 -6.24
CA TYR A 48 -2.75 -19.69 -6.98
C TYR A 48 -3.22 -21.03 -6.42
N TYR A 49 -2.90 -22.13 -7.12
CA TYR A 49 -3.22 -23.47 -6.65
C TYR A 49 -2.00 -24.12 -6.03
N GLN A 50 -2.15 -24.60 -4.79
CA GLN A 50 -1.20 -25.50 -4.14
C GLN A 50 -1.82 -26.91 -4.12
N GLY A 51 -1.42 -27.74 -5.09
CA GLY A 51 -2.13 -28.99 -5.37
C GLY A 51 -3.57 -28.69 -5.83
N SER A 52 -4.56 -29.22 -5.11
CA SER A 52 -5.98 -28.97 -5.38
C SER A 52 -6.56 -27.75 -4.64
N THR A 53 -5.81 -27.12 -3.75
CA THR A 53 -6.31 -26.03 -2.90
C THR A 53 -5.98 -24.68 -3.52
N GLN A 54 -6.99 -23.83 -3.69
CA GLN A 54 -6.78 -22.43 -4.05
C GLN A 54 -6.37 -21.64 -2.81
N VAL A 55 -5.24 -20.94 -2.89
CA VAL A 55 -4.68 -20.11 -1.82
C VAL A 55 -4.64 -18.67 -2.29
N THR A 56 -5.12 -17.75 -1.45
CA THR A 56 -5.01 -16.30 -1.65
C THR A 56 -4.22 -15.67 -0.52
N ARG A 57 -3.20 -14.87 -0.85
CA ARG A 57 -2.35 -14.18 0.14
C ARG A 57 -1.97 -12.79 -0.33
N GLN A 58 -1.71 -11.89 0.61
CA GLN A 58 -1.03 -10.63 0.29
C GLN A 58 0.46 -10.92 0.08
N VAL A 59 1.01 -10.43 -1.04
CA VAL A 59 2.40 -10.70 -1.46
C VAL A 59 3.27 -9.45 -1.49
N GLY A 60 2.65 -8.28 -1.48
CA GLY A 60 3.37 -7.00 -1.37
C GLY A 60 2.44 -5.88 -0.94
N SER A 61 3.04 -4.83 -0.40
CA SER A 61 2.34 -3.63 0.03
C SER A 61 3.32 -2.46 0.07
N GLN A 62 2.86 -1.28 -0.32
CA GLN A 62 3.67 -0.06 -0.25
C GLN A 62 2.77 1.14 0.00
N ASP A 63 3.19 1.99 0.93
CA ASP A 63 2.54 3.28 1.16
C ASP A 63 2.98 4.27 0.09
N CYS A 64 2.00 5.04 -0.40
CA CYS A 64 2.27 6.28 -1.11
C CYS A 64 3.14 7.19 -0.22
N PRO A 65 4.22 7.78 -0.75
CA PRO A 65 4.90 8.87 -0.08
C PRO A 65 3.90 9.98 0.25
N LEU A 66 3.99 10.53 1.47
CA LEU A 66 3.00 11.45 2.07
C LEU A 66 2.73 12.72 1.24
N VAL A 67 3.63 13.08 0.32
CA VAL A 67 3.44 14.22 -0.60
C VAL A 67 2.95 13.69 -1.95
N GLU A 68 1.64 13.80 -2.11
CA GLU A 68 0.87 13.74 -3.37
C GLU A 68 0.83 12.44 -4.17
N CYS A 69 1.56 11.37 -3.82
CA CYS A 69 1.53 10.09 -4.55
C CYS A 69 1.51 10.22 -6.09
N GLN A 70 2.26 11.19 -6.63
CA GLN A 70 2.33 11.44 -8.07
C GLN A 70 3.43 10.62 -8.75
N ALA A 71 4.41 10.16 -7.97
CA ALA A 71 5.50 9.35 -8.47
C ALA A 71 5.05 7.89 -8.66
N GLU A 72 5.66 7.23 -9.65
CA GLU A 72 5.56 5.78 -9.84
C GLU A 72 5.89 5.04 -8.53
N ILE A 73 5.10 4.03 -8.21
CA ILE A 73 5.32 3.17 -7.04
C ILE A 73 5.94 1.86 -7.50
N LEU A 74 7.03 1.47 -6.85
CA LEU A 74 7.67 0.17 -7.03
C LEU A 74 7.44 -0.65 -5.76
N MET A 75 6.82 -1.81 -5.92
CA MET A 75 6.50 -2.70 -4.82
C MET A 75 7.19 -4.04 -5.02
N ALA A 76 8.06 -4.41 -4.08
CA ALA A 76 8.54 -5.78 -3.99
C ALA A 76 7.37 -6.73 -3.68
N VAL A 77 7.34 -7.88 -4.35
CA VAL A 77 6.31 -8.91 -4.18
C VAL A 77 6.94 -10.30 -4.03
N ASP A 78 6.50 -11.03 -3.01
CA ASP A 78 6.87 -12.43 -2.77
C ASP A 78 5.84 -13.36 -3.42
N LEU A 79 6.08 -13.71 -4.68
CA LEU A 79 5.19 -14.55 -5.50
C LEU A 79 5.51 -16.04 -5.37
N TRP A 80 4.46 -16.85 -5.31
CA TRP A 80 4.54 -18.30 -5.10
C TRP A 80 4.12 -19.12 -6.31
N SER A 81 3.32 -18.54 -7.21
CA SER A 81 2.90 -19.21 -8.45
C SER A 81 3.99 -19.25 -9.53
N VAL A 82 5.02 -18.43 -9.39
CA VAL A 82 6.12 -18.32 -10.36
C VAL A 82 7.45 -18.24 -9.63
N SER A 83 8.51 -18.69 -10.29
CA SER A 83 9.87 -18.64 -9.76
C SER A 83 10.79 -17.88 -10.70
N ASN A 84 11.89 -17.38 -10.16
CA ASN A 84 12.94 -16.69 -10.91
C ASN A 84 13.69 -17.61 -11.90
N GLY A 85 13.62 -18.92 -11.73
CA GLY A 85 14.24 -19.88 -12.67
C GLY A 85 13.48 -20.04 -13.99
N GLY A 86 12.20 -19.68 -14.05
CA GLY A 86 11.32 -19.97 -15.20
C GLY A 86 11.25 -18.90 -16.29
N ARG A 87 11.83 -17.71 -16.05
CA ARG A 87 11.59 -16.49 -16.85
C ARG A 87 10.08 -16.18 -16.93
N PRO A 88 9.45 -15.78 -15.81
CA PRO A 88 8.02 -15.64 -15.76
C PRO A 88 7.54 -14.36 -16.43
N TYR A 89 6.27 -14.39 -16.82
CA TYR A 89 5.59 -13.30 -17.49
C TYR A 89 4.35 -12.88 -16.72
N ALA A 90 3.97 -11.62 -16.86
CA ALA A 90 2.70 -11.10 -16.38
C ALA A 90 1.89 -10.48 -17.51
N CYS A 91 0.58 -10.53 -17.34
CA CYS A 91 -0.40 -10.06 -18.29
C CYS A 91 -1.44 -9.22 -17.58
N PHE A 92 -1.71 -8.05 -18.15
CA PHE A 92 -2.72 -7.13 -17.64
C PHE A 92 -3.67 -6.72 -18.76
N ALA A 93 -4.95 -6.61 -18.42
CA ALA A 93 -5.98 -6.27 -19.41
C ALA A 93 -5.93 -4.80 -19.82
N TYR A 94 -5.46 -3.94 -18.92
CA TYR A 94 -5.58 -2.47 -19.05
C TYR A 94 -4.57 -1.86 -20.02
N ASP A 95 -3.52 -2.58 -20.42
CA ASP A 95 -2.46 -2.07 -21.30
C ASP A 95 -2.36 -2.83 -22.62
N GLN A 96 -3.39 -3.62 -22.95
CA GLN A 96 -3.49 -4.27 -24.24
C GLN A 96 -3.68 -3.24 -25.37
N GLN A 97 -2.89 -3.36 -26.44
CA GLN A 97 -2.99 -2.50 -27.63
C GLN A 97 -4.23 -2.83 -28.48
N ASN A 98 -4.69 -4.09 -28.45
CA ASN A 98 -5.90 -4.55 -29.13
C ASN A 98 -6.84 -5.23 -28.10
N PRO A 99 -7.58 -4.45 -27.30
CA PRO A 99 -8.39 -4.99 -26.22
C PRO A 99 -9.54 -5.88 -26.73
N ASP A 100 -10.17 -5.55 -27.85
CA ASP A 100 -11.30 -6.33 -28.41
C ASP A 100 -10.92 -7.77 -28.74
N ARG A 101 -9.65 -7.98 -29.14
CA ARG A 101 -9.10 -9.32 -29.28
C ARG A 101 -8.62 -9.82 -27.93
N CYS A 102 -7.58 -9.19 -27.36
CA CYS A 102 -6.81 -9.72 -26.24
C CYS A 102 -7.60 -9.94 -24.95
N ASN A 103 -8.71 -9.20 -24.74
CA ASN A 103 -9.51 -9.27 -23.52
C ASN A 103 -10.77 -10.15 -23.63
N GLN A 104 -11.00 -10.88 -24.74
CA GLN A 104 -12.16 -11.78 -24.88
C GLN A 104 -12.28 -12.79 -23.73
N ASP A 105 -11.15 -13.31 -23.25
CA ASP A 105 -11.06 -14.26 -22.13
C ASP A 105 -10.23 -13.70 -20.98
N VAL A 106 -10.42 -12.42 -20.66
CA VAL A 106 -9.61 -11.69 -19.67
C VAL A 106 -9.57 -12.37 -18.29
N ASN A 107 -10.68 -12.97 -17.85
CA ASN A 107 -10.74 -13.68 -16.55
C ASN A 107 -9.85 -14.92 -16.52
N THR A 108 -9.60 -15.54 -17.67
CA THR A 108 -8.77 -16.74 -17.81
C THR A 108 -7.31 -16.35 -18.08
N TYR A 109 -7.05 -15.49 -19.05
CA TYR A 109 -5.69 -15.22 -19.56
C TYR A 109 -5.14 -13.83 -19.25
N GLY A 110 -5.91 -12.94 -18.61
CA GLY A 110 -5.44 -11.62 -18.19
C GLY A 110 -5.01 -10.70 -19.33
N GLY A 111 -5.44 -10.99 -20.56
CA GLY A 111 -5.05 -10.24 -21.76
C GLY A 111 -4.08 -10.98 -22.69
N CYS A 112 -3.58 -12.19 -22.37
CA CYS A 112 -2.49 -12.83 -23.13
C CYS A 112 -2.84 -14.16 -23.80
N ARG A 113 -4.05 -14.27 -24.35
CA ARG A 113 -4.44 -15.51 -25.05
C ARG A 113 -3.64 -15.73 -26.34
N TRP A 114 -3.20 -14.66 -27.01
CA TRP A 114 -2.50 -14.72 -28.29
C TRP A 114 -1.11 -14.09 -28.22
N SER A 115 -0.23 -14.50 -29.12
CA SER A 115 1.17 -14.08 -29.18
C SER A 115 1.38 -12.60 -29.49
N ASP A 116 0.39 -11.94 -30.08
CA ASP A 116 0.41 -10.50 -30.40
C ASP A 116 -0.16 -9.62 -29.28
N CYS A 117 -0.65 -10.23 -28.20
CA CYS A 117 -1.04 -9.50 -27.01
C CYS A 117 0.17 -9.04 -26.19
N VAL A 118 -0.01 -7.95 -25.45
CA VAL A 118 1.05 -7.38 -24.61
C VAL A 118 1.32 -8.31 -23.44
N THR A 119 2.57 -8.79 -23.37
CA THR A 119 3.10 -9.63 -22.29
C THR A 119 4.29 -8.92 -21.64
N HIS A 120 4.44 -9.07 -20.32
CA HIS A 120 5.53 -8.45 -19.57
C HIS A 120 6.48 -9.52 -19.06
N ASP A 121 7.63 -9.64 -19.73
CA ASP A 121 8.74 -10.47 -19.30
C ASP A 121 9.40 -9.86 -18.06
N ALA A 122 9.49 -10.63 -16.97
CA ALA A 122 10.11 -10.16 -15.74
C ALA A 122 11.57 -9.67 -15.94
N TYR A 123 12.29 -10.23 -16.92
CA TYR A 123 13.71 -9.97 -17.13
C TYR A 123 14.01 -8.99 -18.26
N ASN A 124 12.99 -8.39 -18.89
CA ASN A 124 13.22 -7.43 -19.96
C ASN A 124 13.56 -6.04 -19.41
N GLU A 125 14.86 -5.80 -19.18
CA GLU A 125 15.39 -4.60 -18.55
C GLU A 125 15.25 -3.32 -19.41
N VAL A 126 15.22 -3.46 -20.73
CA VAL A 126 15.15 -2.30 -21.65
C VAL A 126 13.79 -1.60 -21.55
N ARG A 127 12.75 -2.32 -21.14
CA ARG A 127 11.37 -1.83 -21.05
C ARG A 127 10.67 -2.37 -19.82
N PHE A 128 11.30 -2.33 -18.65
CA PHE A 128 10.70 -2.82 -17.40
C PHE A 128 9.21 -2.47 -17.37
N GLY A 129 8.36 -3.48 -17.49
CA GLY A 129 6.93 -3.31 -17.58
C GLY A 129 6.32 -3.01 -16.20
N PRO A 130 5.00 -3.12 -16.06
CA PRO A 130 4.33 -3.23 -14.76
C PRO A 130 4.82 -4.42 -13.90
N PHE A 131 5.53 -5.39 -14.46
CA PHE A 131 6.11 -6.53 -13.75
C PHE A 131 7.56 -6.75 -14.16
N PHE A 132 8.46 -6.86 -13.19
CA PHE A 132 9.89 -7.07 -13.45
C PHE A 132 10.62 -7.71 -12.27
N TRP A 133 11.75 -8.36 -12.53
CA TRP A 133 12.67 -8.88 -11.54
C TRP A 133 13.80 -7.88 -11.30
N LYS A 134 14.04 -7.54 -10.03
CA LYS A 134 15.12 -6.63 -9.63
C LYS A 134 15.51 -6.88 -8.18
N ASP A 135 16.80 -6.74 -7.87
CA ASP A 135 17.32 -6.79 -6.50
C ASP A 135 16.93 -8.08 -5.74
N GLY A 136 16.88 -9.21 -6.45
CA GLY A 136 16.58 -10.52 -5.86
C GLY A 136 15.09 -10.79 -5.61
N THR A 137 14.19 -9.94 -6.09
CA THR A 137 12.74 -10.11 -5.92
C THR A 137 11.95 -9.68 -7.15
N PHE A 138 10.70 -10.13 -7.24
CA PHE A 138 9.76 -9.62 -8.22
C PHE A 138 9.24 -8.26 -7.75
N ASN A 139 8.98 -7.38 -8.70
CA ASN A 139 8.47 -6.05 -8.46
C ASN A 139 7.25 -5.79 -9.33
N ILE A 140 6.27 -5.11 -8.74
CA ILE A 140 5.15 -4.52 -9.45
C ILE A 140 5.37 -3.01 -9.53
N ARG A 141 5.26 -2.48 -10.74
CA ARG A 141 5.32 -1.06 -11.03
C ARG A 141 3.91 -0.52 -11.24
N VAL A 142 3.53 0.44 -10.42
CA VAL A 142 2.27 1.19 -10.53
C VAL A 142 2.59 2.55 -11.12
N ARG A 143 2.20 2.74 -12.38
CA ARG A 143 2.16 4.05 -13.04
C ARG A 143 0.83 4.73 -12.75
N ASP A 144 0.87 6.06 -12.74
CA ASP A 144 -0.29 6.91 -12.51
C ASP A 144 -1.11 6.47 -11.27
N PRO A 145 -0.55 6.58 -10.04
CA PRO A 145 -1.17 6.03 -8.84
C PRO A 145 -2.57 6.58 -8.52
N TRP A 146 -2.98 7.67 -9.17
CA TRP A 146 -4.31 8.29 -9.05
C TRP A 146 -5.35 7.78 -10.03
N ASP A 147 -4.95 6.96 -11.00
CA ASP A 147 -5.89 6.35 -11.93
C ASP A 147 -6.93 5.51 -11.17
N GLN A 148 -8.20 5.65 -11.57
CA GLN A 148 -9.32 4.99 -10.89
C GLN A 148 -9.26 3.46 -10.98
N ARG A 149 -8.49 2.89 -11.91
CA ARG A 149 -8.26 1.44 -11.99
C ARG A 149 -7.72 0.86 -10.68
N TRP A 150 -6.97 1.64 -9.92
CA TRP A 150 -6.40 1.18 -8.66
C TRP A 150 -7.45 1.14 -7.54
N VAL A 151 -8.50 1.94 -7.64
CA VAL A 151 -9.64 1.92 -6.70
C VAL A 151 -10.50 0.69 -6.95
N THR A 152 -10.81 0.37 -8.21
CA THR A 152 -11.52 -0.87 -8.58
C THR A 152 -10.64 -2.11 -8.47
N GLY A 153 -9.33 -1.89 -8.38
CA GLY A 153 -8.30 -2.89 -8.49
C GLY A 153 -8.14 -3.46 -9.90
N VAL A 154 -6.96 -4.01 -10.15
CA VAL A 154 -6.54 -4.56 -11.42
C VAL A 154 -6.15 -6.01 -11.23
N MET A 155 -6.74 -6.87 -12.05
CA MET A 155 -6.33 -8.26 -12.17
C MET A 155 -5.19 -8.39 -13.19
N GLY A 156 -4.18 -9.17 -12.81
CA GLY A 156 -3.17 -9.68 -13.72
C GLY A 156 -3.05 -11.20 -13.65
N LYS A 157 -2.52 -11.81 -14.70
CA LYS A 157 -2.22 -13.25 -14.75
C LYS A 157 -0.72 -13.46 -14.81
N LEU A 158 -0.23 -14.41 -14.04
CA LEU A 158 1.17 -14.80 -13.98
C LEU A 158 1.38 -16.11 -14.72
N TYR A 159 2.45 -16.19 -15.49
CA TYR A 159 2.83 -17.34 -16.30
C TYR A 159 4.23 -17.76 -15.93
N GLY A 160 4.44 -19.06 -15.72
CA GLY A 160 5.77 -19.59 -15.38
C GLY A 160 6.81 -19.39 -16.48
N SER A 161 6.39 -19.27 -17.74
CA SER A 161 7.24 -18.99 -18.90
C SER A 161 6.42 -18.39 -20.06
N GLY A 162 7.10 -17.89 -21.10
CA GLY A 162 6.45 -17.36 -22.31
C GLY A 162 5.75 -18.42 -23.17
N TRP A 163 5.95 -19.70 -22.88
CA TRP A 163 5.31 -20.83 -23.58
C TRP A 163 4.13 -21.42 -22.79
N SER A 164 3.87 -20.90 -21.59
CA SER A 164 2.80 -21.41 -20.73
C SER A 164 1.44 -21.07 -21.35
N LEU A 165 0.66 -22.11 -21.68
CA LEU A 165 -0.68 -21.96 -22.24
C LEU A 165 -1.72 -21.52 -21.21
N THR A 166 -1.46 -21.77 -19.94
CA THR A 166 -2.33 -21.42 -18.82
C THR A 166 -1.53 -20.63 -17.77
N PRO A 167 -2.19 -19.71 -17.05
CA PRO A 167 -1.52 -18.98 -15.98
C PRO A 167 -1.25 -19.89 -14.79
N SER A 168 -0.12 -19.68 -14.14
CA SER A 168 0.24 -20.31 -12.87
C SER A 168 -0.48 -19.66 -11.69
N GLY A 169 -0.81 -18.38 -11.81
CA GLY A 169 -1.42 -17.61 -10.73
C GLY A 169 -2.13 -16.34 -11.23
N THR A 170 -2.89 -15.73 -10.33
CA THR A 170 -3.57 -14.45 -10.54
C THR A 170 -3.06 -13.47 -9.51
N ILE A 171 -2.72 -12.25 -9.92
CA ILE A 171 -2.45 -11.14 -9.02
C ILE A 171 -3.58 -10.13 -9.08
N TYR A 172 -3.84 -9.47 -7.96
CA TYR A 172 -4.80 -8.38 -7.84
C TYR A 172 -4.12 -7.20 -7.15
N ILE A 173 -4.01 -6.09 -7.86
CA ILE A 173 -3.32 -4.87 -7.44
C ILE A 173 -4.36 -3.80 -7.18
N PHE A 174 -4.38 -3.21 -6.00
CA PHE A 174 -5.38 -2.21 -5.64
C PHE A 174 -4.82 -1.21 -4.64
N ARG A 175 -5.53 -0.09 -4.51
CA ARG A 175 -5.21 1.01 -3.61
C ARG A 175 -6.36 1.23 -2.63
N GLU A 176 -6.01 1.44 -1.38
CA GLU A 176 -6.95 1.72 -0.28
C GLU A 176 -6.40 2.83 0.63
N TYR A 177 -7.29 3.51 1.36
CA TYR A 177 -6.93 4.53 2.33
C TYR A 177 -6.99 3.93 3.73
N VAL A 178 -5.84 3.80 4.39
CA VAL A 178 -5.70 3.03 5.64
C VAL A 178 -5.02 3.82 6.74
N LEU A 179 -5.24 3.38 7.98
CA LEU A 179 -4.51 3.83 9.15
C LEU A 179 -3.06 3.37 9.09
N VAL A 180 -2.10 4.28 9.31
CA VAL A 180 -0.66 3.95 9.32
C VAL A 180 -0.32 2.85 10.33
N GLN A 181 -1.04 2.79 11.46
CA GLN A 181 -0.81 1.82 12.54
C GLN A 181 -1.15 0.36 12.20
N GLU A 182 -1.92 0.08 11.13
CA GLU A 182 -2.18 -1.29 10.68
C GLU A 182 -0.89 -2.03 10.27
N ALA A 183 0.21 -1.30 10.00
CA ALA A 183 1.51 -1.88 9.67
C ALA A 183 2.26 -2.51 10.88
N GLN A 184 1.96 -2.11 12.12
CA GLN A 184 2.73 -2.52 13.31
C GLN A 184 2.22 -3.83 13.94
N VAL A 185 0.96 -4.21 13.70
CA VAL A 185 0.32 -5.39 14.34
C VAL A 185 0.82 -6.72 13.74
N GLN A 186 1.33 -6.72 12.50
CA GLN A 186 1.85 -7.95 11.87
C GLN A 186 3.29 -8.30 12.27
N VAL A 187 4.04 -7.36 12.86
CA VAL A 187 5.44 -7.57 13.29
C VAL A 187 5.54 -8.05 14.75
N SER A 188 4.52 -7.78 15.57
CA SER A 188 4.55 -8.09 17.01
C SER A 188 4.11 -9.52 17.36
N ASN A 189 3.44 -10.23 16.43
CA ASN A 189 2.99 -11.61 16.68
C ASN A 189 4.01 -12.69 16.30
N SER A 190 5.20 -12.34 15.81
CA SER A 190 6.25 -13.32 15.41
C SER A 190 7.40 -13.47 16.41
N THR A 191 7.37 -12.76 17.55
CA THR A 191 8.49 -12.78 18.51
C THR A 191 8.05 -13.12 19.93
N THR A 192 7.46 -14.31 20.13
CA THR A 192 7.49 -14.98 21.44
C THR A 192 7.25 -16.48 21.31
N SER A 193 8.32 -17.25 21.10
CA SER A 193 8.53 -18.54 21.77
C SER A 193 9.87 -19.15 21.35
N THR A 194 10.91 -18.93 22.15
CA THR A 194 11.93 -19.95 22.46
C THR A 194 12.79 -19.46 23.62
N SER A 195 12.55 -20.03 24.80
CA SER A 195 13.49 -20.10 25.91
C SER A 195 13.99 -21.54 25.97
N PRO A 196 15.30 -21.79 26.15
CA PRO A 196 15.79 -23.09 26.57
C PRO A 196 16.32 -23.03 28.01
N GLU A 197 15.81 -23.93 28.86
CA GLU A 197 16.61 -24.74 29.78
C GLU A 197 16.72 -26.14 29.19
#